data_AF-A0A9C8H8F1-F1
#
_entry.id   AF-A0A9C8H8F1-F1
#
_cell.length_a   1.000
_cell.length_b   1.000
_cell.length_c   1.000
_cell.angle_alpha   90.00
_cell.angle_beta   90.00
_cell.angle_gamma   90.00
#
_symmetry.space_group_name_H-M   'P 1'
#
loop_
_entity.id
_entity.type
_entity.pdbx_description
1 polymer ?
#
loop_
_entity_poly.entity_id
_entity_poly.type
_entity_poly.pdbx_seq_one_letter_code
_entity_poly.pdbx_strand_id
1 'polypeptide(L)'
;MPEISLTWQRAALFRPKGSPYHPSRSRAVSTHYIVHVSQAARALRPHDLEDILEEARSYNARHGITGVLLFAEGEGRYRGSFMQLLEGDEAAIEALRKRIFSDPRHHTKERLKNLPISA
;
A
#
# COMPACT_ATOMS: atom_id res chain seq x y z
N MET A 1 -21.65 -10.67 16.59
CA MET A 1 -21.57 -9.84 15.37
C MET A 1 -20.74 -8.63 15.73
N PRO A 2 -19.41 -8.59 15.47
CA PRO A 2 -18.66 -7.40 15.77
C PRO A 2 -18.88 -6.39 14.64
N GLU A 3 -19.37 -5.24 15.06
CA GLU A 3 -19.54 -4.00 14.33
C GLU A 3 -18.20 -3.61 13.71
N ILE A 4 -18.09 -3.69 12.38
CA ILE A 4 -16.95 -3.15 11.64
C ILE A 4 -17.03 -1.64 11.82
N SER A 5 -16.22 -1.09 12.72
CA SER A 5 -16.09 0.34 12.95
C SER A 5 -15.55 1.01 11.67
N LEU A 6 -16.48 1.39 10.79
CA LEU A 6 -16.26 2.15 9.58
C LEU A 6 -16.07 3.64 9.91
N THR A 7 -15.10 3.95 10.76
CA THR A 7 -14.71 5.34 11.09
C THR A 7 -13.28 5.61 10.68
N TRP A 8 -12.97 5.43 9.39
CA TRP A 8 -11.75 5.99 8.80
C TRP A 8 -12.02 6.58 7.42
N GLN A 9 -12.52 7.81 7.42
CA GLN A 9 -12.62 8.69 6.25
C GLN A 9 -11.25 9.28 5.82
N ARG A 10 -10.12 8.61 6.14
CA ARG A 10 -8.77 8.99 5.69
C ARG A 10 -8.19 7.92 4.76
N ALA A 11 -8.98 7.56 3.75
CA ALA A 11 -8.38 7.11 2.50
C ALA A 11 -7.39 8.19 2.07
N ALA A 12 -6.10 7.86 2.02
CA ALA A 12 -5.09 8.74 1.48
C ALA A 12 -5.30 8.88 -0.03
N LEU A 13 -6.34 9.60 -0.43
CA LEU A 13 -6.46 10.24 -1.73
C LEU A 13 -5.47 11.40 -1.75
N PHE A 14 -4.17 11.10 -1.73
CA PHE A 14 -3.16 12.12 -1.97
C PHE A 14 -3.02 12.30 -3.48
N ARG A 15 -3.83 13.20 -4.02
CA ARG A 15 -3.72 13.68 -5.39
C ARG A 15 -2.75 14.87 -5.37
N PRO A 16 -1.50 14.77 -5.86
CA PRO A 16 -0.62 15.93 -5.92
C PRO A 16 -1.22 16.99 -6.84
N LYS A 17 -1.35 18.24 -6.36
CA LYS A 17 -1.65 19.41 -7.20
C LYS A 17 -0.43 19.69 -8.09
N GLY A 18 -0.62 19.65 -9.41
CA GLY A 18 0.32 20.22 -10.37
C GLY A 18 1.04 19.27 -11.32
N SER A 19 0.42 18.17 -11.78
CA SER A 19 0.98 17.43 -12.93
C SER A 19 0.68 18.20 -14.23
N PRO A 20 1.70 18.74 -14.95
CA PRO A 20 1.50 19.41 -16.22
C PRO A 20 1.36 18.33 -17.31
N TYR A 21 0.22 17.64 -17.33
CA TYR A 21 -0.07 16.77 -18.46
C TYR A 21 -0.47 17.63 -19.66
N HIS A 22 0.53 17.96 -20.47
CA HIS A 22 0.36 18.60 -21.76
C HIS A 22 0.35 17.48 -22.82
N PRO A 23 -0.77 17.18 -23.49
CA PRO A 23 -0.83 16.07 -24.44
C PRO A 23 -0.20 16.50 -25.76
N SER A 24 1.13 16.44 -25.85
CA SER A 24 1.83 16.33 -27.13
C SER A 24 2.47 14.96 -27.21
N ARG A 25 1.86 14.08 -28.04
CA ARG A 25 2.33 12.75 -28.49
C ARG A 25 3.35 12.05 -27.57
N SER A 26 2.89 11.40 -26.51
CA SER A 26 3.73 10.55 -25.66
C SER A 26 3.02 9.24 -25.28
N ARG A 27 3.76 8.15 -25.46
CA ARG A 27 3.48 6.75 -25.13
C ARG A 27 2.61 6.60 -23.87
N ALA A 28 1.51 5.85 -23.97
CA ALA A 28 0.66 5.53 -22.82
C ALA A 28 1.53 4.98 -21.68
N VAL A 29 1.57 5.70 -20.56
CA VAL A 29 2.29 5.25 -19.36
C VAL A 29 1.42 4.18 -18.71
N SER A 30 1.79 2.91 -18.89
CA SER A 30 1.13 1.78 -18.25
C SER A 30 1.40 1.83 -16.75
N THR A 31 0.40 2.21 -15.97
CA THR A 31 0.47 2.14 -14.51
C THR A 31 0.26 0.69 -14.08
N HIS A 32 1.14 0.21 -13.20
CA HIS A 32 1.06 -1.13 -12.62
C HIS A 32 0.47 -1.02 -11.23
N TYR A 33 -0.21 -2.09 -10.80
CA TYR A 33 -0.65 -2.21 -9.42
C TYR A 33 -0.35 -3.59 -8.87
N ILE A 34 -0.15 -3.66 -7.56
CA ILE A 34 -0.06 -4.91 -6.82
C ILE A 34 -1.02 -4.87 -5.63
N VAL A 35 -1.66 -6.02 -5.38
CA VAL A 35 -2.36 -6.28 -4.12
C VAL A 35 -1.54 -7.25 -3.31
N HIS A 36 -1.22 -6.88 -2.08
CA HIS A 36 -0.45 -7.67 -1.14
C HIS A 36 -1.28 -7.91 0.13
N VAL A 37 -1.24 -9.13 0.65
CA VAL A 37 -1.90 -9.50 1.90
C VAL A 37 -0.89 -10.22 2.78
N SER A 38 -0.82 -9.87 4.06
CA SER A 38 0.10 -10.49 5.00
C SER A 38 -0.45 -10.50 6.43
N GLN A 39 0.22 -11.22 7.32
CA GLN A 39 -0.14 -11.28 8.74
C GLN A 39 0.92 -10.57 9.58
N ALA A 40 0.52 -9.78 10.57
CA ALA A 40 1.45 -9.14 11.48
C ALA A 40 2.31 -10.17 12.23
N ALA A 41 3.60 -9.87 12.39
CA ALA A 41 4.56 -10.74 13.07
C ALA A 41 4.38 -10.76 14.60
N ARG A 42 3.62 -9.81 15.15
CA ARG A 42 3.25 -9.69 16.55
C ARG A 42 2.00 -8.83 16.67
N ALA A 43 1.48 -8.67 17.89
CA ALA A 43 0.56 -7.59 18.17
C ALA A 43 1.25 -6.24 17.87
N LEU A 44 0.61 -5.44 17.04
CA LEU A 44 1.07 -4.10 16.71
C LEU A 44 0.38 -3.10 17.62
N ARG A 45 1.15 -2.16 18.13
CA ARG A 45 0.66 -1.03 18.90
C ARG A 45 0.31 0.11 17.94
N PRO A 46 -0.51 1.09 18.35
CA PRO A 46 -0.84 2.25 17.51
C PRO A 46 0.39 2.93 16.90
N HIS A 47 1.46 3.13 17.69
CA HIS A 47 2.72 3.72 17.20
C HIS A 47 3.39 2.88 16.10
N ASP A 48 3.29 1.54 16.15
CA ASP A 48 3.89 0.69 15.12
C ASP A 48 3.20 0.93 13.75
N LEU A 49 1.90 1.24 13.74
CA LEU A 49 1.16 1.58 12.52
C LEU A 49 1.45 3.00 12.04
N GLU A 50 1.61 3.95 12.96
CA GLU A 50 2.01 5.33 12.63
C GLU A 50 3.38 5.35 11.93
N ASP A 51 4.36 4.61 12.45
CA ASP A 51 5.69 4.46 11.85
C ASP A 51 5.62 3.90 10.42
N ILE A 52 4.82 2.84 10.22
CA ILE A 52 4.60 2.25 8.88
C ILE A 52 4.02 3.29 7.93
N LEU A 53 3.02 4.05 8.39
CA LEU A 53 2.34 5.04 7.56
C LEU A 53 3.23 6.25 7.25
N GLU A 54 4.09 6.67 8.17
CA GLU A 54 5.07 7.74 7.94
C GLU A 54 6.13 7.33 6.92
N GLU A 55 6.72 6.14 7.08
CA GLU A 55 7.68 5.59 6.13
C GLU A 55 7.05 5.45 4.74
N ALA A 56 5.85 4.88 4.68
CA ALA A 56 5.11 4.71 3.43
C ALA A 56 4.82 6.05 2.75
N ARG A 57 4.32 7.06 3.47
CA ARG A 57 4.06 8.39 2.89
C ARG A 57 5.31 9.04 2.32
N SER A 58 6.42 8.99 3.07
CA SER A 58 7.70 9.60 2.66
C SER A 58 8.29 8.89 1.44
N TYR A 59 8.36 7.57 1.48
CA TYR A 59 8.90 6.77 0.38
C TYR A 59 8.02 6.89 -0.87
N ASN A 60 6.72 6.67 -0.73
CA ASN A 60 5.79 6.65 -1.85
C ASN A 60 5.76 7.99 -2.61
N ALA A 61 5.76 9.12 -1.88
CA ALA A 61 5.79 10.44 -2.49
C ALA A 61 7.08 10.68 -3.32
N ARG A 62 8.24 10.21 -2.84
CA ARG A 62 9.52 10.34 -3.55
C ARG A 62 9.59 9.49 -4.82
N HIS A 63 8.82 8.41 -4.88
CA HIS A 63 8.86 7.43 -5.96
C HIS A 63 7.61 7.43 -6.86
N GLY A 64 6.69 8.39 -6.67
CA GLY A 64 5.47 8.48 -7.47
C GLY A 64 4.51 7.29 -7.29
N ILE A 65 4.55 6.66 -6.10
CA ILE A 65 3.70 5.52 -5.76
C ILE A 65 2.46 6.03 -5.02
N THR A 66 1.30 5.48 -5.33
CA THR A 66 0.04 5.70 -4.60
C THR A 66 -0.49 4.38 -4.06
N GLY A 67 -1.49 4.42 -3.19
CA GLY A 67 -2.06 3.19 -2.66
C GLY A 67 -2.89 3.31 -1.40
N VAL A 68 -3.27 2.15 -0.88
CA VAL A 68 -4.05 1.96 0.34
C VAL A 68 -3.39 0.89 1.20
N LEU A 69 -3.32 1.14 2.50
CA LEU A 69 -2.96 0.15 3.51
C LEU A 69 -4.17 -0.05 4.44
N LEU A 70 -4.66 -1.27 4.53
CA LEU A 70 -5.65 -1.71 5.50
C LEU A 70 -4.98 -2.60 6.54
N PHE A 71 -5.33 -2.38 7.80
CA PHE A 71 -4.95 -3.25 8.91
C PHE A 71 -6.19 -3.67 9.67
N ALA A 72 -6.37 -4.98 9.81
CA ALA A 72 -7.36 -5.57 10.69
C ALA A 72 -6.64 -6.08 11.94
N GLU A 73 -7.06 -5.59 13.11
CA GLU A 73 -6.50 -6.03 14.38
C GLU A 73 -6.83 -7.50 14.63
N GLY A 74 -5.91 -8.21 15.31
CA GLY A 74 -6.10 -9.61 15.65
C GLY A 74 -6.84 -9.75 16.98
N GLU A 75 -7.78 -10.69 17.06
CA GLU A 75 -8.51 -10.96 18.31
C GLU A 75 -8.08 -12.29 18.95
N GLY A 76 -7.92 -12.29 20.27
CA GLY A 76 -7.55 -13.47 21.05
C GLY A 76 -6.21 -14.07 20.63
N ARG A 77 -6.23 -15.28 20.07
CA ARG A 77 -5.02 -15.97 19.57
C ARG A 77 -4.65 -15.61 18.13
N TYR A 78 -5.49 -14.86 17.43
CA TYR A 78 -5.27 -14.51 16.03
C TYR A 78 -4.39 -13.27 15.92
N ARG A 79 -3.51 -13.27 14.92
CA ARG A 79 -2.64 -12.12 14.62
C ARG A 79 -3.37 -11.15 13.69
N GLY A 80 -3.04 -9.87 13.79
CA GLY A 80 -3.55 -8.85 12.87
C GLY A 80 -3.15 -9.14 11.42
N SER A 81 -3.91 -8.59 10.48
CA SER A 81 -3.70 -8.83 9.04
C SER A 81 -3.61 -7.52 8.28
N PHE A 82 -2.76 -7.49 7.28
CA PHE A 82 -2.58 -6.37 6.37
C PHE A 82 -3.14 -6.68 4.99
N MET A 83 -3.70 -5.67 4.34
CA MET A 83 -3.96 -5.66 2.90
C MET A 83 -3.46 -4.33 2.33
N GLN A 84 -2.60 -4.41 1.32
CA GLN A 84 -2.02 -3.27 0.64
C GLN A 84 -2.40 -3.30 -0.84
N LEU A 85 -2.85 -2.17 -1.36
CA LEU A 85 -2.92 -1.88 -2.79
C LEU A 85 -1.86 -0.82 -3.08
N LEU A 86 -0.96 -1.08 -4.01
CA LEU A 86 0.08 -0.13 -4.43
C LEU A 86 0.00 0.07 -5.93
N GLU A 87 0.10 1.31 -6.39
CA GLU A 87 -0.03 1.74 -7.79
C GLU A 87 1.15 2.63 -8.17
N GLY A 88 1.74 2.43 -9.35
CA GLY A 88 2.86 3.23 -9.83
C GLY A 88 3.59 2.64 -11.02
N ASP A 89 4.81 3.13 -11.26
CA ASP A 89 5.74 2.55 -12.23
C ASP A 89 6.16 1.12 -11.79
N GLU A 90 6.30 0.20 -12.75
CA GLU A 90 6.60 -1.21 -12.48
C GLU A 90 7.89 -1.38 -11.66
N ALA A 91 8.95 -0.67 -12.03
CA ALA A 91 10.24 -0.76 -11.35
C ALA A 91 10.17 -0.18 -9.93
N ALA A 92 9.43 0.92 -9.76
CA ALA A 92 9.21 1.53 -8.44
C ALA A 92 8.41 0.59 -7.52
N ILE A 93 7.35 -0.04 -8.05
CA ILE A 93 6.52 -1.00 -7.33
C ILE A 93 7.31 -2.26 -6.95
N GLU A 94 8.11 -2.82 -7.87
CA GLU A 94 8.92 -4.01 -7.58
C GLU A 94 10.02 -3.71 -6.55
N ALA A 95 10.64 -2.53 -6.60
CA ALA A 95 11.60 -2.09 -5.58
C ALA A 95 10.94 -1.96 -4.19
N LEU A 96 9.75 -1.34 -4.12
CA LEU A 96 8.99 -1.23 -2.88
C LEU A 96 8.55 -2.60 -2.36
N ARG A 97 8.08 -3.48 -3.25
CA ARG A 97 7.69 -4.85 -2.91
C ARG A 97 8.84 -5.58 -2.21
N LYS A 98 10.05 -5.56 -2.75
CA LYS A 98 11.21 -6.21 -2.11
C LYS A 98 11.48 -5.69 -0.69
N ARG A 99 11.33 -4.38 -0.47
CA ARG A 99 11.47 -3.76 0.85
C ARG A 99 10.39 -4.26 1.80
N ILE A 100 9.13 -4.22 1.38
CA ILE A 100 8.00 -4.71 2.19
C ILE A 100 8.23 -6.18 2.54
N PHE A 101 8.70 -7.01 1.61
CA PHE A 101 8.89 -8.45 1.83
C PHE A 101 10.00 -8.79 2.82
N SER A 102 10.93 -7.86 3.00
CA SER A 102 12.03 -8.00 3.95
C SER A 102 11.69 -7.41 5.32
N ASP A 103 10.51 -6.81 5.48
CA ASP A 103 10.11 -6.14 6.70
C ASP A 103 9.72 -7.16 7.79
N PRO A 104 10.42 -7.18 8.94
CA PRO A 104 10.17 -8.15 10.00
C PRO A 104 8.84 -7.94 10.74
N ARG A 105 8.13 -6.83 10.48
CA ARG A 105 6.84 -6.51 11.12
C ARG A 105 5.69 -7.41 10.64
N HIS A 106 5.86 -8.20 9.58
CA HIS A 106 4.84 -9.12 9.05
C HIS A 106 5.42 -10.41 8.49
N HIS A 107 4.56 -11.43 8.33
CA HIS A 107 4.87 -12.71 7.70
C HIS A 107 3.98 -12.87 6.47
N THR A 108 4.61 -13.08 5.32
CA THR A 108 3.97 -12.99 4.02
C THR A 108 3.14 -14.22 3.65
N LYS A 109 1.93 -13.99 3.11
CA LYS A 109 1.16 -14.98 2.33
C LYS A 109 0.71 -14.33 1.02
N GLU A 110 1.49 -14.46 -0.04
CA GLU A 110 1.21 -13.76 -1.30
C GLU A 110 -0.02 -14.27 -2.07
N ARG A 111 -0.75 -13.31 -2.66
CA ARG A 111 -1.44 -13.49 -3.93
C ARG A 111 -1.31 -12.20 -4.75
N LEU A 112 -0.29 -12.12 -5.59
CA LEU A 112 -0.01 -10.98 -6.45
C LEU A 112 -0.94 -11.01 -7.67
N LYS A 113 -1.56 -9.87 -8.00
CA LYS A 113 -2.14 -9.63 -9.33
C LYS A 113 -1.45 -8.39 -9.87
N ASN A 114 -0.60 -8.58 -10.88
CA ASN A 114 -0.02 -7.49 -11.66
C ASN A 114 -0.86 -7.37 -12.94
N LEU A 115 -1.61 -6.29 -13.09
CA LEU A 115 -2.43 -6.06 -14.27
C LEU A 115 -2.16 -4.64 -14.77
N PRO A 116 -1.94 -4.46 -16.09
CA PRO A 116 -1.84 -3.12 -16.66
C PRO A 116 -3.17 -2.40 -16.45
N ILE A 117 -3.12 -1.16 -15.95
CA ILE A 117 -4.25 -0.26 -16.02
C ILE A 117 -4.16 0.46 -17.37
N SER A 118 -4.91 -0.04 -18.35
CA SER A 118 -5.16 0.70 -19.59
C SER A 118 -6.31 1.67 -19.34
N ALA A 119 -6.08 2.96 -19.59
CA ALA A 119 -7.12 3.98 -19.64
C ALA A 119 -7.94 3.87 -20.93
#